data_AF-A0A945FKN9-F1
#
_entry.id   AF-A0A945FKN9-F1
#
_cell.length_a   1.000
_cell.length_b   1.000
_cell.length_c   1.000
_cell.angle_alpha   90.00
_cell.angle_beta   90.00
_cell.angle_gamma   90.00
#
_symmetry.space_group_name_H-M   'P 1'
#
loop_
_entity.id
_entity.type
_entity.pdbx_description
1 polymer ?
#
loop_
_entity_poly.entity_id
_entity_poly.type
_entity_poly.pdbx_seq_one_letter_code
_entity_poly.pdbx_strand_id
1 'polypeptide(L)'
;MSVRTPRSLAAFNRKTLPLIDKATQGRRILSDVKRIIETDRWNSFDKFHDTTDTLVKSYEASGAKAEVYKIPTGGKIGSGRWIIPKASDIRSATLDIVAPVRQKVLNYKDNPWHVIQWSASTPPKGIDCELVVIDDQKQLESLRPTALRNKMVLTNLNARNLFKTIADKGAVGLITDCPQKGLPNATPWVKFGWGSINSAFGNLHLVGLVLSQNDGQKLRKQIQKHGKLT
;
A
#
# COMPACT_ATOMS: atom_id res chain seq x y z
N MET A 1 8.15 -39.85 -27.77
CA MET A 1 8.21 -38.98 -28.96
C MET A 1 8.87 -37.67 -28.58
N SER A 2 10.03 -37.35 -29.16
CA SER A 2 10.67 -36.03 -28.97
C SER A 2 9.82 -34.98 -29.69
N VAL A 3 9.31 -34.00 -28.94
CA VAL A 3 8.59 -32.87 -29.52
C VAL A 3 9.60 -32.02 -30.29
N ARG A 4 9.50 -32.04 -31.61
CA ARG A 4 10.38 -31.27 -32.49
C ARG A 4 10.06 -29.79 -32.34
N THR A 5 11.06 -28.95 -32.06
CA THR A 5 10.88 -27.50 -31.95
C THR A 5 10.26 -26.95 -33.22
N PRO A 6 9.18 -26.13 -33.14
CA PRO A 6 8.56 -25.51 -34.30
C PRO A 6 9.59 -24.74 -35.15
N ARG A 7 9.46 -24.80 -36.48
CA ARG A 7 10.40 -24.13 -37.40
C ARG A 7 10.48 -22.62 -37.18
N SER A 8 9.37 -21.98 -36.80
CA SER A 8 9.31 -20.56 -36.46
C SER A 8 10.19 -20.22 -35.26
N LEU A 9 10.12 -21.01 -34.19
CA LEU A 9 10.95 -20.84 -33.00
C LEU A 9 12.43 -21.12 -33.31
N ALA A 10 12.72 -22.15 -34.09
CA ALA A 10 14.09 -22.45 -34.53
C ALA A 10 14.69 -21.35 -35.43
N ALA A 11 13.87 -20.63 -36.20
CA ALA A 11 14.30 -19.47 -36.98
C ALA A 11 14.55 -18.25 -36.09
N PHE A 12 13.62 -17.95 -35.17
CA PHE A 12 13.77 -16.87 -34.18
C PHE A 12 15.04 -17.03 -33.35
N ASN A 13 15.27 -18.23 -32.79
CA ASN A 13 16.45 -18.50 -31.96
C ASN A 13 17.77 -18.33 -32.70
N ARG A 14 17.80 -18.60 -34.01
CA ARG A 14 19.02 -18.47 -34.82
C ARG A 14 19.27 -17.06 -35.34
N LYS A 15 18.20 -16.30 -35.64
CA LYS A 15 18.32 -15.03 -36.37
C LYS A 15 18.02 -13.80 -35.52
N THR A 16 17.01 -13.88 -34.65
CA THR A 16 16.50 -12.71 -33.91
C THR A 16 17.01 -12.67 -32.49
N LEU A 17 17.00 -13.81 -31.79
CA LEU A 17 17.42 -13.88 -30.39
C LEU A 17 18.86 -13.37 -30.15
N PRO A 18 19.88 -13.73 -30.96
CA PRO A 18 21.24 -13.21 -30.76
C PRO A 18 21.34 -11.70 -30.93
N LEU A 19 20.48 -11.10 -31.78
CA LEU A 19 20.43 -9.65 -31.96
C LEU A 19 19.81 -8.96 -30.75
N ILE A 20 18.75 -9.54 -30.18
CA ILE A 20 18.12 -9.06 -28.93
C ILE A 20 19.13 -9.16 -27.78
N ASP A 21 19.81 -10.29 -27.65
CA ASP A 21 20.81 -10.53 -26.62
C ASP A 21 21.95 -9.51 -26.71
N LYS A 22 22.52 -9.32 -27.91
CA LYS A 22 23.57 -8.31 -28.15
C LYS A 22 23.11 -6.88 -27.88
N ALA A 23 21.83 -6.56 -28.12
CA ALA A 23 21.25 -5.25 -27.86
C ALA A 23 20.84 -5.06 -26.39
N THR A 24 20.80 -6.14 -25.60
CA THR A 24 20.36 -6.09 -24.20
C THR A 24 21.46 -5.50 -23.34
N GLN A 25 21.12 -4.44 -22.59
CA GLN A 25 22.05 -3.74 -21.72
C GLN A 25 21.55 -3.79 -20.28
N GLY A 26 22.16 -4.64 -19.45
CA GLY A 26 21.75 -4.81 -18.05
C GLY A 26 21.75 -3.51 -17.24
N ARG A 27 22.72 -2.62 -17.48
CA ARG A 27 22.77 -1.30 -16.81
C ARG A 27 21.56 -0.42 -17.16
N ARG A 28 21.13 -0.45 -18.43
CA ARG A 28 19.94 0.27 -18.88
C ARG A 28 18.68 -0.29 -18.21
N ILE A 29 18.54 -1.62 -18.18
CA ILE A 29 17.41 -2.28 -17.50
C ILE A 29 17.32 -1.84 -16.04
N LEU A 30 18.44 -1.89 -15.30
CA LEU A 30 18.45 -1.47 -13.90
C LEU A 30 18.16 0.02 -13.72
N SER A 31 18.63 0.87 -14.63
CA SER A 31 18.29 2.29 -14.65
C SER A 31 16.80 2.53 -14.88
N ASP A 32 16.18 1.77 -15.78
CA ASP A 32 14.75 1.86 -16.08
C ASP A 32 13.92 1.42 -14.87
N VAL A 33 14.29 0.29 -14.25
CA VAL A 33 13.68 -0.19 -13.01
C VAL A 33 13.76 0.86 -11.90
N LYS A 34 14.92 1.50 -11.72
CA LYS A 34 15.08 2.56 -10.72
C LYS A 34 14.12 3.74 -10.96
N ARG A 35 14.04 4.23 -12.20
CA ARG A 35 13.14 5.34 -12.58
C ARG A 35 11.68 4.99 -12.34
N ILE A 36 11.26 3.76 -12.68
CA ILE A 36 9.90 3.29 -12.43
C ILE A 36 9.62 3.26 -10.93
N ILE A 37 10.52 2.70 -10.12
CA ILE A 37 10.33 2.61 -8.67
C ILE A 37 10.23 4.00 -8.01
N GLU A 38 10.97 5.00 -8.49
CA GLU A 38 10.95 6.37 -7.96
C GLU A 38 9.54 6.99 -7.97
N THR A 39 8.73 6.69 -9.00
CA THR A 39 7.36 7.19 -9.13
C THR A 39 6.31 6.17 -8.69
N ASP A 40 6.55 4.88 -8.83
CA ASP A 40 5.53 3.84 -8.62
C ASP A 40 5.43 3.36 -7.16
N ARG A 41 6.46 3.62 -6.35
CA ARG A 41 6.48 3.18 -4.94
C ARG A 41 5.43 3.86 -4.06
N TRP A 42 4.72 4.87 -4.55
CA TRP A 42 3.84 5.70 -3.73
C TRP A 42 2.41 5.15 -3.73
N ASN A 43 1.82 5.04 -2.54
CA ASN A 43 0.43 4.61 -2.36
C ASN A 43 -0.59 5.70 -2.71
N SER A 44 -0.48 6.30 -3.88
CA SER A 44 -1.20 7.51 -4.26
C SER A 44 -1.51 7.54 -5.76
N PHE A 45 -2.73 7.93 -6.15
CA PHE A 45 -3.17 7.85 -7.54
C PHE A 45 -2.52 8.88 -8.45
N ASP A 46 -2.31 10.11 -7.97
CA ASP A 46 -1.47 11.11 -8.64
C ASP A 46 -0.09 10.56 -9.02
N LYS A 47 0.54 9.76 -8.15
CA LYS A 47 1.84 9.14 -8.42
C LYS A 47 1.82 8.02 -9.44
N PHE A 48 0.70 7.32 -9.60
CA PHE A 48 0.53 6.39 -10.72
C PHE A 48 0.42 7.11 -12.07
N HIS A 49 -0.07 8.36 -12.09
CA HIS A 49 0.02 9.20 -13.29
C HIS A 49 1.47 9.60 -13.58
N ASP A 50 2.26 9.98 -12.56
CA ASP A 50 3.70 10.24 -12.73
C ASP A 50 4.45 9.01 -13.30
N THR A 51 4.12 7.79 -12.86
CA THR A 51 4.66 6.54 -13.43
C THR A 51 4.25 6.38 -14.90
N THR A 52 2.99 6.66 -15.22
CA THR A 52 2.49 6.57 -16.61
C THR A 52 3.29 7.48 -17.53
N ASP A 53 3.50 8.74 -17.14
CA ASP A 53 4.30 9.71 -17.89
C ASP A 53 5.77 9.28 -18.01
N THR A 54 6.31 8.68 -16.96
CA THR A 54 7.68 8.11 -16.95
C THR A 54 7.82 7.00 -17.97
N LEU A 55 6.83 6.11 -18.06
CA LEU A 55 6.81 5.00 -19.03
C LEU A 55 6.67 5.51 -20.46
N VAL A 56 5.74 6.44 -20.72
CA VAL A 56 5.54 7.05 -22.05
C VAL A 56 6.85 7.65 -22.56
N LYS A 57 7.48 8.51 -21.76
CA LYS A 57 8.78 9.12 -22.10
C LYS A 57 9.85 8.05 -22.38
N SER A 58 9.87 6.97 -21.62
CA SER A 58 10.84 5.89 -21.81
C SER A 58 10.61 5.11 -23.12
N TYR A 59 9.36 4.85 -23.49
CA TYR A 59 9.02 4.21 -24.76
C TYR A 59 9.37 5.11 -25.95
N GLU A 60 8.97 6.39 -25.89
CA GLU A 60 9.24 7.36 -26.96
C GLU A 60 10.73 7.60 -27.17
N ALA A 61 11.50 7.76 -26.09
CA ALA A 61 12.96 7.89 -26.16
C ALA A 61 13.65 6.63 -26.75
N SER A 62 12.96 5.48 -26.72
CA SER A 62 13.43 4.24 -27.32
C SER A 62 13.00 4.07 -28.78
N GLY A 63 12.28 5.03 -29.35
CA GLY A 63 11.75 5.00 -30.71
C GLY A 63 10.41 4.29 -30.86
N ALA A 64 9.75 3.92 -29.76
CA ALA A 64 8.40 3.33 -29.80
C ALA A 64 7.33 4.42 -29.76
N LYS A 65 6.20 4.20 -30.45
CA LYS A 65 4.99 5.01 -30.27
C LYS A 65 4.27 4.57 -29.00
N ALA A 66 3.92 5.50 -28.12
CA ALA A 66 3.17 5.25 -26.90
C ALA A 66 1.83 6.00 -26.92
N GLU A 67 0.78 5.38 -26.37
CA GLU A 67 -0.55 5.98 -26.23
C GLU A 67 -1.09 5.68 -24.82
N VAL A 68 -1.72 6.67 -24.20
CA VAL A 68 -2.30 6.53 -22.85
C VAL A 68 -3.81 6.50 -22.94
N TYR A 69 -4.39 5.39 -22.51
CA TYR A 69 -5.83 5.21 -22.42
C TYR A 69 -6.29 5.45 -20.98
N LYS A 70 -7.04 6.53 -20.76
CA LYS A 70 -7.63 6.82 -19.45
C LYS A 70 -8.87 5.95 -19.25
N ILE A 71 -8.87 5.17 -18.17
CA ILE A 71 -10.00 4.32 -17.78
C ILE A 71 -10.56 4.87 -16.47
N PRO A 72 -11.87 5.14 -16.37
CA PRO A 72 -12.47 5.55 -15.11
C PRO A 72 -12.30 4.43 -14.09
N THR A 73 -11.94 4.80 -12.86
CA THR A 73 -11.76 3.84 -11.77
C THR A 73 -13.09 3.22 -11.32
N GLY A 74 -14.24 3.79 -11.73
CA GLY A 74 -15.58 3.24 -11.54
C GLY A 74 -16.26 2.86 -12.86
N GLY A 75 -17.26 1.98 -12.79
CA GLY A 75 -18.04 1.53 -13.94
C GLY A 75 -19.38 0.91 -13.53
N LYS A 76 -20.25 0.62 -14.51
CA LYS A 76 -21.49 -0.12 -14.23
C LYS A 76 -21.15 -1.53 -13.71
N ILE A 77 -21.91 -1.97 -12.71
CA ILE A 77 -21.88 -3.36 -12.22
C ILE A 77 -22.12 -4.29 -13.42
N GLY A 78 -21.32 -5.36 -13.53
CA GLY A 78 -21.43 -6.34 -14.61
C GLY A 78 -20.52 -6.12 -15.82
N SER A 79 -19.69 -5.06 -15.85
CA SER A 79 -18.72 -4.81 -16.92
C SER A 79 -17.47 -5.70 -16.90
N GLY A 80 -17.35 -6.62 -15.92
CA GLY A 80 -16.13 -7.38 -15.66
C GLY A 80 -14.96 -6.55 -15.11
N ARG A 81 -15.19 -5.25 -14.85
CA ARG A 81 -14.19 -4.32 -14.32
C ARG A 81 -14.28 -4.24 -12.81
N TRP A 82 -13.12 -4.08 -12.16
CA TRP A 82 -13.04 -3.67 -10.77
C TRP A 82 -13.58 -2.23 -10.63
N ILE A 83 -14.46 -2.01 -9.67
CA ILE A 83 -15.06 -0.71 -9.36
C ILE A 83 -14.38 -0.17 -8.11
N ILE A 84 -13.62 0.91 -8.28
CA ILE A 84 -13.01 1.69 -7.20
C ILE A 84 -13.88 2.93 -7.00
N PRO A 85 -14.66 2.99 -5.90
CA PRO A 85 -15.63 4.07 -5.69
C PRO A 85 -14.98 5.42 -5.41
N LYS A 86 -13.77 5.43 -4.84
CA LYS A 86 -12.99 6.64 -4.56
C LYS A 86 -11.51 6.37 -4.82
N ALA A 87 -10.90 7.18 -5.67
CA ALA A 87 -9.45 7.32 -5.73
C ALA A 87 -8.99 8.32 -4.67
N SER A 88 -7.75 8.23 -4.21
CA SER A 88 -7.23 9.13 -3.18
C SER A 88 -5.77 9.46 -3.46
N ASP A 89 -5.48 10.75 -3.38
CA ASP A 89 -4.13 11.29 -3.48
C ASP A 89 -3.64 11.61 -2.08
N ILE A 90 -2.58 10.92 -1.66
CA ILE A 90 -1.98 11.05 -0.35
C ILE A 90 -0.95 12.18 -0.39
N ARG A 91 -1.33 13.33 0.16
CA ARG A 91 -0.44 14.51 0.21
C ARG A 91 0.60 14.43 1.32
N SER A 92 0.22 13.88 2.47
CA SER A 92 1.08 13.75 3.64
C SER A 92 0.45 12.80 4.65
N ALA A 93 1.27 12.13 5.44
CA ALA A 93 0.86 11.48 6.68
C ALA A 93 2.03 11.45 7.66
N THR A 94 1.73 11.72 8.93
CA THR A 94 2.66 11.55 10.05
C THR A 94 1.93 10.83 11.17
N LEU A 95 2.69 10.13 12.00
CA LEU A 95 2.23 9.62 13.28
C LEU A 95 3.29 10.01 14.30
N ASP A 96 2.86 10.66 15.36
CA ASP A 96 3.70 11.07 16.47
C ASP A 96 3.07 10.54 17.75
N ILE A 97 3.89 10.09 18.70
CA ILE A 97 3.48 10.02 20.11
C ILE A 97 3.54 11.45 20.62
N VAL A 98 2.41 11.96 21.13
CA VAL A 98 2.32 13.31 21.70
C VAL A 98 2.34 13.29 23.22
N ALA A 99 1.94 12.17 23.84
CA ALA A 99 2.03 11.94 25.27
C ALA A 99 2.29 10.46 25.64
N PRO A 100 3.00 10.18 26.74
CA PRO A 100 3.63 11.15 27.66
C PRO A 100 5.00 11.66 27.18
N VAL A 101 5.51 11.13 26.07
CA VAL A 101 6.75 11.57 25.43
C VAL A 101 6.43 12.07 24.03
N ARG A 102 7.16 13.09 23.57
CA ARG A 102 7.06 13.55 22.18
C ARG A 102 8.04 12.79 21.31
N GLN A 103 7.53 11.98 20.39
CA GLN A 103 8.36 11.17 19.50
C GLN A 103 7.68 10.97 18.16
N LYS A 104 8.39 11.26 17.07
CA LYS A 104 7.94 10.90 15.73
C LYS A 104 8.05 9.39 15.51
N VAL A 105 6.96 8.78 15.04
CA VAL A 105 6.89 7.34 14.76
C VAL A 105 7.07 7.07 13.27
N LEU A 106 6.38 7.82 12.41
CA LEU A 106 6.51 7.69 10.96
C LEU A 106 6.26 8.99 10.23
N ASN A 107 6.75 9.05 8.99
CA ASN A 107 6.52 10.14 8.07
C ASN A 107 6.46 9.60 6.63
N TYR A 108 5.33 9.82 5.97
CA TYR A 108 5.08 9.40 4.59
C TYR A 108 6.12 9.92 3.60
N LYS A 109 6.64 11.13 3.82
CA LYS A 109 7.65 11.73 2.95
C LYS A 109 8.94 10.91 2.90
N ASP A 110 9.28 10.26 4.02
CA ASP A 110 10.50 9.48 4.15
C ASP A 110 10.29 8.05 3.59
N ASN A 111 9.13 7.46 3.90
CA ASN A 111 8.73 6.17 3.35
C ASN A 111 7.21 6.13 3.01
N PRO A 112 6.84 6.04 1.72
CA PRO A 112 5.44 6.12 1.31
C PRO A 112 4.63 4.86 1.60
N TRP A 113 5.29 3.77 1.98
CA TRP A 113 4.62 2.52 2.36
C TRP A 113 3.99 2.57 3.74
N HIS A 114 4.20 3.65 4.50
CA HIS A 114 3.56 3.86 5.80
C HIS A 114 2.05 4.10 5.73
N VAL A 115 1.49 4.40 4.55
CA VAL A 115 0.05 4.61 4.39
C VAL A 115 -0.56 3.42 3.68
N ILE A 116 -1.62 2.86 4.27
CA ILE A 116 -2.41 1.80 3.65
C ILE A 116 -3.17 2.41 2.46
N GLN A 117 -3.09 1.79 1.29
CA GLN A 117 -3.87 2.23 0.13
C GLN A 117 -5.37 2.21 0.46
N TRP A 118 -6.05 3.31 0.06
CA TRP A 118 -7.45 3.62 0.38
C TRP A 118 -7.71 4.00 1.85
N SER A 119 -6.69 4.46 2.57
CA SER A 119 -6.87 5.14 3.85
C SER A 119 -7.73 6.39 3.71
N ALA A 120 -8.58 6.66 4.70
CA ALA A 120 -9.20 7.96 4.85
C ALA A 120 -8.18 9.01 5.34
N SER A 121 -8.51 10.29 5.18
CA SER A 121 -7.79 11.40 5.78
C SER A 121 -8.31 11.71 7.19
N THR A 122 -7.46 12.31 8.02
CA THR A 122 -7.90 13.02 9.23
C THR A 122 -8.56 14.37 8.87
N PRO A 123 -9.24 15.04 9.81
CA PRO A 123 -9.48 16.47 9.73
C PRO A 123 -8.17 17.26 9.58
N PRO A 124 -8.21 18.51 9.09
CA PRO A 124 -7.00 19.33 8.89
C PRO A 124 -6.13 19.52 10.13
N LYS A 125 -6.72 19.49 11.33
CA LYS A 125 -6.00 19.61 12.61
C LYS A 125 -5.32 18.31 13.08
N GLY A 126 -5.48 17.21 12.34
CA GLY A 126 -5.11 15.88 12.82
C GLY A 126 -6.14 15.28 13.77
N ILE A 127 -5.81 14.14 14.37
CA ILE A 127 -6.60 13.46 15.41
C ILE A 127 -5.63 13.00 16.49
N ASP A 128 -5.84 13.50 17.71
CA ASP A 128 -5.22 12.93 18.90
C ASP A 128 -6.14 11.82 19.43
N CYS A 129 -5.60 10.62 19.64
CA CYS A 129 -6.39 9.48 20.08
C CYS A 129 -5.54 8.51 20.89
N GLU A 130 -6.19 7.72 21.74
CA GLU A 130 -5.46 6.71 22.51
C GLU A 130 -5.06 5.54 21.62
N LEU A 131 -3.81 5.09 21.75
CA LEU A 131 -3.33 3.89 21.09
C LEU A 131 -3.63 2.64 21.93
N VAL A 132 -4.27 1.64 21.32
CA VAL A 132 -4.52 0.33 21.95
C VAL A 132 -3.94 -0.80 21.12
N VAL A 133 -3.41 -1.83 21.78
CA VAL A 133 -2.84 -3.02 21.12
C VAL A 133 -3.89 -4.13 21.10
N ILE A 134 -4.17 -4.67 19.92
CA ILE A 134 -5.05 -5.82 19.75
C ILE A 134 -4.42 -6.75 18.72
N ASP A 135 -3.71 -7.77 19.20
CA ASP A 135 -3.01 -8.76 18.36
C ASP A 135 -3.78 -10.08 18.22
N ASP A 136 -4.91 -10.23 18.91
CA ASP A 136 -5.77 -11.41 18.83
C ASP A 136 -7.09 -11.11 18.09
N GLN A 137 -7.39 -11.90 17.06
CA GLN A 137 -8.56 -11.70 16.23
C GLN A 137 -9.87 -11.99 17.00
N LYS A 138 -9.89 -13.00 17.87
CA LYS A 138 -11.10 -13.35 18.64
C LYS A 138 -11.43 -12.25 19.64
N GLN A 139 -10.41 -11.67 20.28
CA GLN A 139 -10.54 -10.52 21.16
C GLN A 139 -11.18 -9.35 20.40
N LEU A 140 -10.66 -9.00 19.22
CA LEU A 140 -11.21 -7.93 18.40
C LEU A 140 -12.69 -8.16 18.04
N GLU A 141 -13.02 -9.38 17.62
CA GLU A 141 -14.38 -9.75 17.23
C GLU A 141 -15.37 -9.66 18.41
N SER A 142 -14.92 -10.07 19.61
CA SER A 142 -15.72 -10.07 20.84
C SER A 142 -16.07 -8.69 21.38
N LEU A 143 -15.38 -7.63 20.94
CA LEU A 143 -15.65 -6.27 21.40
C LEU A 143 -17.08 -5.84 21.04
N ARG A 144 -17.73 -5.07 21.91
CA ARG A 144 -19.03 -4.47 21.58
C ARG A 144 -18.86 -3.45 20.44
N PRO A 145 -19.91 -3.20 19.62
CA PRO A 145 -19.90 -2.09 18.67
C PRO A 145 -19.48 -0.79 19.38
N THR A 146 -18.72 0.08 18.69
CA THR A 146 -18.20 1.35 19.21
C THR A 146 -17.20 1.29 20.39
N ALA A 147 -16.79 0.10 20.85
CA ALA A 147 -15.83 -0.04 21.96
C ALA A 147 -14.45 0.61 21.68
N LEU A 148 -14.12 0.89 20.43
CA LEU A 148 -12.87 1.53 20.00
C LEU A 148 -13.05 3.02 19.65
N ARG A 149 -14.17 3.64 20.04
CA ARG A 149 -14.40 5.08 19.82
C ARG A 149 -13.21 5.90 20.36
N ASN A 150 -12.71 6.82 19.53
CA ASN A 150 -11.54 7.68 19.82
C ASN A 150 -10.24 6.92 20.10
N LYS A 151 -10.11 5.68 19.59
CA LYS A 151 -8.90 4.87 19.72
C LYS A 151 -8.33 4.51 18.35
N MET A 152 -7.01 4.49 18.27
CA MET A 152 -6.27 3.90 17.16
C MET A 152 -5.77 2.52 17.58
N VAL A 153 -5.89 1.53 16.70
CA VAL A 153 -5.49 0.15 16.99
C VAL A 153 -4.11 -0.12 16.41
N LEU A 154 -3.18 -0.63 17.21
CA LEU A 154 -1.95 -1.28 16.76
C LEU A 154 -2.16 -2.80 16.74
N THR A 155 -1.81 -3.44 15.63
CA THR A 155 -1.94 -4.90 15.49
C THR A 155 -0.88 -5.52 14.58
N ASN A 156 -0.45 -6.73 14.88
CA ASN A 156 0.38 -7.55 13.99
C ASN A 156 -0.45 -8.36 12.97
N LEU A 157 -1.78 -8.22 13.01
CA LEU A 157 -2.70 -8.92 12.12
C LEU A 157 -2.76 -8.27 10.72
N ASN A 158 -3.24 -9.01 9.74
CA ASN A 158 -3.37 -8.52 8.36
C ASN A 158 -4.51 -7.48 8.25
N ALA A 159 -4.15 -6.20 8.11
CA ALA A 159 -5.09 -5.09 8.00
C ALA A 159 -6.14 -5.24 6.89
N ARG A 160 -5.83 -5.95 5.80
CA ARG A 160 -6.76 -6.17 4.68
C ARG A 160 -8.07 -6.81 5.13
N ASN A 161 -7.99 -7.72 6.10
CA ASN A 161 -9.15 -8.49 6.57
C ASN A 161 -9.86 -7.81 7.75
N LEU A 162 -9.22 -6.83 8.38
CA LEU A 162 -9.71 -6.22 9.63
C LEU A 162 -10.51 -4.93 9.42
N PHE A 163 -10.43 -4.32 8.23
CA PHE A 163 -11.00 -3.01 7.95
C PHE A 163 -12.46 -2.88 8.44
N LYS A 164 -13.34 -3.79 8.02
CA LYS A 164 -14.76 -3.76 8.40
C LYS A 164 -14.93 -3.90 9.92
N THR A 165 -14.29 -4.90 10.51
CA THR A 165 -14.40 -5.18 11.95
C THR A 165 -13.96 -3.98 12.77
N ILE A 166 -12.79 -3.40 12.46
CA ILE A 166 -12.21 -2.24 13.16
C ILE A 166 -13.12 -1.01 13.03
N ALA A 167 -13.61 -0.74 11.82
CA ALA A 167 -14.52 0.37 11.56
C ALA A 167 -15.86 0.21 12.29
N ASP A 168 -16.45 -0.99 12.31
CA ASP A 168 -17.69 -1.28 13.03
C ASP A 168 -17.53 -1.15 14.56
N LYS A 169 -16.32 -1.41 15.08
CA LYS A 169 -15.99 -1.15 16.49
C LYS A 169 -15.71 0.33 16.78
N GLY A 170 -15.75 1.21 15.77
CA GLY A 170 -15.67 2.67 15.93
C GLY A 170 -14.27 3.25 16.09
N ALA A 171 -13.22 2.50 15.73
CA ALA A 171 -11.85 3.00 15.77
C ALA A 171 -11.65 4.17 14.79
N VAL A 172 -10.78 5.12 15.14
CA VAL A 172 -10.42 6.23 14.26
C VAL A 172 -9.32 5.84 13.27
N GLY A 173 -8.54 4.81 13.59
CA GLY A 173 -7.50 4.30 12.72
C GLY A 173 -6.94 2.95 13.11
N LEU A 174 -6.13 2.41 12.20
CA LEU A 174 -5.44 1.14 12.31
C LEU A 174 -3.98 1.32 11.90
N ILE A 175 -3.07 0.85 12.75
CA ILE A 175 -1.65 0.65 12.46
C ILE A 175 -1.41 -0.85 12.41
N THR A 176 -0.88 -1.35 11.30
CA THR A 176 -0.43 -2.75 11.20
C THR A 176 1.09 -2.84 11.14
N ASP A 177 1.66 -3.80 11.86
CA ASP A 177 3.06 -4.20 11.76
C ASP A 177 3.21 -5.68 11.38
N CYS A 178 2.28 -6.17 10.54
CA CYS A 178 2.22 -7.56 10.08
C CYS A 178 3.59 -8.07 9.59
N PRO A 179 4.18 -9.08 10.26
CA PRO A 179 5.53 -9.55 9.97
C PRO A 179 5.74 -9.98 8.52
N GLN A 180 6.87 -9.58 7.94
CA GLN A 180 7.33 -10.06 6.64
C GLN A 180 8.42 -11.10 6.85
N LYS A 181 8.25 -12.30 6.29
CA LYS A 181 9.16 -13.44 6.50
C LYS A 181 10.60 -13.06 6.15
N GLY A 182 11.49 -13.10 7.14
CA GLY A 182 12.92 -12.77 6.98
C GLY A 182 13.23 -11.27 6.81
N LEU A 183 12.24 -10.38 6.90
CA LEU A 183 12.39 -8.95 6.63
C LEU A 183 11.76 -8.08 7.74
N PRO A 184 12.24 -8.16 8.99
CA PRO A 184 11.59 -7.49 10.13
C PRO A 184 11.65 -5.96 10.08
N ASN A 185 12.55 -5.37 9.28
CA ASN A 185 12.66 -3.93 9.07
C ASN A 185 11.89 -3.44 7.81
N ALA A 186 11.30 -4.35 7.03
CA ALA A 186 10.55 -3.95 5.85
C ALA A 186 9.16 -3.44 6.24
N THR A 187 8.75 -2.30 5.67
CA THR A 187 7.36 -1.84 5.71
C THR A 187 6.65 -2.43 4.50
N PRO A 188 5.68 -3.35 4.64
CA PRO A 188 5.02 -3.92 3.47
C PRO A 188 4.09 -2.92 2.78
N TRP A 189 3.88 -3.13 1.49
CA TRP A 189 2.80 -2.48 0.76
C TRP A 189 1.45 -3.11 1.14
N VAL A 190 0.52 -2.31 1.68
CA VAL A 190 -0.77 -2.79 2.20
C VAL A 190 -1.92 -1.98 1.59
N LYS A 191 -3.08 -2.63 1.43
CA LYS A 191 -4.33 -2.03 0.93
C LYS A 191 -5.54 -2.53 1.71
N PHE A 192 -6.57 -1.69 1.83
CA PHE A 192 -7.85 -2.08 2.41
C PHE A 192 -8.79 -2.79 1.41
N GLY A 193 -8.71 -4.12 1.34
CA GLY A 193 -9.62 -4.94 0.51
C GLY A 193 -9.15 -5.18 -0.94
N TRP A 194 -10.09 -5.53 -1.82
CA TRP A 194 -9.91 -5.67 -3.27
C TRP A 194 -10.97 -4.83 -3.99
N GLY A 195 -10.67 -4.36 -5.20
CA GLY A 195 -11.49 -3.40 -5.97
C GLY A 195 -12.86 -3.90 -6.44
N SER A 196 -13.57 -4.71 -5.66
CA SER A 196 -15.02 -4.88 -5.68
C SER A 196 -15.41 -5.66 -4.43
N ILE A 197 -15.35 -5.03 -3.25
CA ILE A 197 -16.01 -5.54 -2.04
C ILE A 197 -16.53 -4.32 -1.29
N ASN A 198 -17.86 -4.16 -1.40
CA ASN A 198 -18.78 -3.27 -0.69
C ASN A 198 -18.71 -1.75 -0.96
N SER A 199 -19.63 -1.31 -1.80
CA SER A 199 -20.24 0.03 -1.79
C SER A 199 -20.71 0.48 -0.39
N ALA A 200 -20.91 -0.45 0.55
CA ALA A 200 -21.21 -0.17 1.95
C ALA A 200 -20.05 0.48 2.74
N PHE A 201 -18.83 0.51 2.21
CA PHE A 201 -17.66 1.08 2.88
C PHE A 201 -17.38 2.55 2.51
N GLY A 202 -18.10 3.12 1.55
CA GLY A 202 -17.85 4.48 1.04
C GLY A 202 -17.94 5.60 2.10
N ASN A 203 -18.55 5.29 3.25
CA ASN A 203 -18.76 6.21 4.38
C ASN A 203 -17.95 5.84 5.64
N LEU A 204 -17.18 4.76 5.64
CA LEU A 204 -16.35 4.40 6.80
C LEU A 204 -15.00 5.12 6.72
N HIS A 205 -14.84 6.13 7.58
CA HIS A 205 -13.61 6.92 7.70
C HIS A 205 -12.64 6.24 8.66
N LEU A 206 -11.74 5.40 8.13
CA LEU A 206 -10.68 4.77 8.92
C LEU A 206 -9.31 5.17 8.35
N VAL A 207 -8.46 5.74 9.20
CA VAL A 207 -7.06 6.03 8.85
C VAL A 207 -6.26 4.72 8.93
N GLY A 208 -5.48 4.42 7.88
CA GLY A 208 -4.69 3.20 7.78
C GLY A 208 -3.20 3.47 7.64
N LEU A 209 -2.42 2.94 8.58
CA LEU A 209 -0.97 3.11 8.66
C LEU A 209 -0.26 1.75 8.74
N VAL A 210 1.00 1.73 8.31
CA VAL A 210 1.85 0.52 8.30
C VAL A 210 3.19 0.84 8.95
N LEU A 211 3.66 -0.06 9.81
CA LEU A 211 5.00 -0.05 10.37
C LEU A 211 5.75 -1.32 9.93
N SER A 212 7.08 -1.27 10.01
CA SER A 212 7.85 -2.51 10.02
C SER A 212 7.58 -3.29 11.32
N GLN A 213 7.83 -4.60 11.32
CA GLN A 213 7.69 -5.41 12.53
C GLN A 213 8.51 -4.84 13.70
N ASN A 214 9.75 -4.42 13.42
CA ASN A 214 10.62 -3.86 14.45
C ASN A 214 10.10 -2.50 14.96
N ASP A 215 9.53 -1.66 14.11
CA ASP A 215 8.96 -0.38 14.56
C ASP A 215 7.67 -0.57 15.35
N GLY A 216 6.82 -1.53 14.98
CA GLY A 216 5.66 -1.91 15.78
C GLY A 216 6.04 -2.51 17.13
N GLN A 217 7.12 -3.30 17.21
CA GLN A 217 7.68 -3.75 18.49
C GLN A 217 8.22 -2.60 19.34
N LYS A 218 8.92 -1.62 18.74
CA LYS A 218 9.36 -0.41 19.46
C LYS A 218 8.17 0.35 20.03
N LEU A 219 7.09 0.50 19.26
CA LEU A 219 5.87 1.16 19.73
C LEU A 219 5.20 0.41 20.88
N ARG A 220 5.10 -0.93 20.81
CA ARG A 220 4.62 -1.75 21.94
C ARG A 220 5.48 -1.60 23.19
N LYS A 221 6.82 -1.52 23.05
CA LYS A 221 7.73 -1.25 24.18
C LYS A 221 7.48 0.13 24.82
N GLN A 222 7.16 1.15 24.01
CA GLN A 222 6.77 2.46 24.55
C GLN A 222 5.47 2.39 25.36
N ILE A 223 4.47 1.64 24.89
CA ILE A 223 3.23 1.41 25.64
C ILE A 223 3.52 0.68 26.96
N GLN A 224 4.34 -0.38 26.95
CA GLN A 224 4.72 -1.09 28.17
C GLN A 224 5.44 -0.20 29.18
N LYS A 225 6.32 0.69 28.70
CA LYS A 225 7.09 1.62 29.55
C LYS A 225 6.21 2.71 30.17
N HIS A 226 5.24 3.22 29.42
CA HIS A 226 4.48 4.41 29.79
C HIS A 226 3.02 4.13 30.18
N GLY A 227 2.55 2.89 30.04
CA GLY A 227 1.19 2.44 30.30
C GLY A 227 0.21 2.81 29.17
N LYS A 228 0.17 4.09 28.80
CA LYS A 228 -0.73 4.63 27.77
C LYS A 228 0.01 5.61 26.88
N LEU A 229 -0.29 5.56 25.58
CA LEU A 229 0.17 6.53 24.59
C LEU A 229 -1.01 7.27 23.96
N THR A 230 -0.77 8.52 23.62
CA THR A 230 -1.62 9.34 22.74
C THR A 230 -0.74 9.86 21.63
#